data_AF-A0A5D2A1D5-F1
#
_entry.id   AF-A0A5D2A1D5-F1
#
_cell.length_a   1.000
_cell.length_b   1.000
_cell.length_c   1.000
_cell.angle_alpha   90.00
_cell.angle_beta   90.00
_cell.angle_gamma   90.00
#
_symmetry.space_group_name_H-M   'P 1'
#
loop_
_entity.id
_entity.type
_entity.pdbx_description
1 polymer ?
#
loop_
_entity_poly.entity_id
_entity_poly.type
_entity_poly.pdbx_seq_one_letter_code
_entity_poly.pdbx_strand_id
1 'polypeptide(L)'
;MAIITEEVEPESPKTRVDKKTPPKPTFNPNPVSSKSDPNSQTQNPFAFWFYFTLTISLITFLFVSFSSLSPQDPKSWFLSLPNSLRQHYSNGRIIKVQTSPNQSPIEVFVSENGQFSSSENVLVVHGLGLSSYSYREMIRALGSKGVRVIAIDLPGNGFSEKSRLEIEEGTNGILARFKEVYSLIQDKGLFWAFDQMVETGELPYEEIKSRVLVKKSVKVIAIGSEEMGMVLGQVIGTMRLAPLHLVLHDSAVLMAANWIAESSGFIRSITLIDAGLKPALPTWVLNIPVVNEIVLRFSFVYARLINLCCSKRIDWSELEAHRLLLKGWDARKAAVGIEKKLNYSFNIEEWGGLDGIKGMPMQVLWSNDWSGEWSKEGRQIAEALPGAKFVTHSGGRWPEGSVAGEVAENVAEFVCSLPKTVRQVEEEPIPEHVQKMFDEVKDTDHHHHHHHGHAHGHDHDHAAGFMDAYGLGHTWGS
;
A
#
# COMPACT_ATOMS: atom_id res chain seq x y z
N MET A 1 -77.07 -4.16 -35.23
CA MET A 1 -76.58 -3.92 -33.86
C MET A 1 -76.24 -2.43 -33.77
N ALA A 2 -77.10 -1.52 -33.30
CA ALA A 2 -78.23 -1.65 -32.37
C ALA A 2 -77.78 -2.27 -31.02
N ILE A 3 -78.14 -1.73 -29.84
CA ILE A 3 -79.34 -0.95 -29.50
C ILE A 3 -78.99 0.27 -28.63
N ILE A 4 -79.66 1.40 -28.89
CA ILE A 4 -79.87 2.53 -27.95
C ILE A 4 -81.24 2.30 -27.30
N THR A 5 -81.38 2.55 -26.00
CA THR A 5 -82.70 2.67 -25.35
C THR A 5 -82.68 3.70 -24.23
N GLU A 6 -83.21 4.88 -24.51
CA GLU A 6 -83.94 5.71 -23.55
C GLU A 6 -85.42 5.24 -23.47
N GLU A 7 -86.27 6.05 -22.80
CA GLU A 7 -87.73 5.92 -22.52
C GLU A 7 -88.09 5.32 -21.13
N VAL A 8 -89.07 5.84 -20.37
CA VAL A 8 -89.99 6.98 -20.56
C VAL A 8 -90.56 7.51 -19.22
N GLU A 9 -91.01 8.77 -19.17
CA GLU A 9 -91.70 9.45 -18.04
C GLU A 9 -93.22 9.14 -18.02
N PRO A 10 -93.95 9.18 -16.87
CA PRO A 10 -94.61 10.43 -16.42
C PRO A 10 -94.83 10.48 -14.87
N GLU A 11 -95.58 11.37 -14.20
CA GLU A 11 -96.46 12.50 -14.61
C GLU A 11 -96.42 13.64 -13.56
N SER A 12 -97.30 14.63 -13.71
CA SER A 12 -97.57 15.74 -12.78
C SER A 12 -98.81 15.41 -11.88
N PRO A 13 -99.42 16.28 -11.01
CA PRO A 13 -99.36 17.75 -10.95
C PRO A 13 -99.48 18.50 -9.58
N LYS A 14 -99.35 19.84 -9.68
CA LYS A 14 -100.21 20.92 -9.09
C LYS A 14 -100.01 21.46 -7.64
N THR A 15 -99.64 22.75 -7.63
CA THR A 15 -100.06 23.84 -6.69
C THR A 15 -99.64 23.74 -5.21
N ARG A 16 -99.50 24.85 -4.45
CA ARG A 16 -99.96 26.24 -4.63
C ARG A 16 -98.97 27.23 -3.98
N VAL A 17 -98.92 28.46 -4.49
CA VAL A 17 -98.19 29.57 -3.83
C VAL A 17 -99.05 30.15 -2.71
N ASP A 18 -98.45 30.47 -1.57
CA ASP A 18 -98.94 31.53 -0.70
C ASP A 18 -97.79 32.30 -0.04
N LYS A 19 -97.89 33.64 -0.04
CA LYS A 19 -96.92 34.56 0.59
C LYS A 19 -97.43 34.97 1.96
N LYS A 20 -96.54 35.10 2.95
CA LYS A 20 -96.62 36.19 3.95
C LYS A 20 -95.28 36.48 4.65
N THR A 21 -95.20 37.68 5.19
CA THR A 21 -94.00 38.48 5.51
C THR A 21 -93.46 38.25 6.95
N PRO A 22 -92.23 38.72 7.27
CA PRO A 22 -91.49 38.36 8.50
C PRO A 22 -91.78 39.28 9.69
N PRO A 23 -91.26 38.94 10.89
CA PRO A 23 -90.36 39.89 11.57
C PRO A 23 -89.09 39.27 12.17
N LYS A 24 -88.23 40.18 12.66
CA LYS A 24 -86.85 40.02 13.19
C LYS A 24 -86.89 39.87 14.74
N PRO A 25 -85.73 39.83 15.43
CA PRO A 25 -84.87 38.67 15.76
C PRO A 25 -85.00 38.19 17.23
N THR A 26 -84.33 37.10 17.65
CA THR A 26 -83.40 37.02 18.82
C THR A 26 -83.08 35.58 19.29
N PHE A 27 -81.97 35.46 20.05
CA PHE A 27 -81.55 34.40 20.98
C PHE A 27 -81.18 32.97 20.51
N ASN A 28 -79.89 32.66 20.69
CA ASN A 28 -79.30 31.31 20.87
C ASN A 28 -79.81 30.67 22.18
N PRO A 29 -79.93 29.32 22.27
CA PRO A 29 -78.76 28.49 22.60
C PRO A 29 -78.64 27.11 21.90
N ASN A 30 -77.39 26.72 21.65
CA ASN A 30 -76.73 25.40 21.51
C ASN A 30 -77.54 24.08 21.62
N PRO A 31 -76.98 22.92 21.18
CA PRO A 31 -76.18 22.67 19.97
C PRO A 31 -76.58 21.35 19.26
N VAL A 32 -76.47 21.26 17.92
CA VAL A 32 -76.50 19.96 17.21
C VAL A 32 -75.40 19.90 16.17
N SER A 33 -74.71 18.76 16.11
CA SER A 33 -73.54 18.49 15.31
C SER A 33 -73.85 18.30 13.82
N SER A 34 -72.99 18.86 12.96
CA SER A 34 -72.86 18.43 11.57
C SER A 34 -71.38 18.38 11.17
N LYS A 35 -70.85 17.14 11.20
CA LYS A 35 -69.76 16.59 10.38
C LYS A 35 -68.57 17.51 10.05
N SER A 36 -67.47 17.28 10.75
CA SER A 36 -66.12 17.60 10.27
C SER A 36 -65.73 16.71 9.10
N ASP A 37 -65.40 17.29 7.95
CA ASP A 37 -64.62 16.59 6.92
C ASP A 37 -63.17 16.40 7.42
N PRO A 38 -62.57 15.20 7.26
CA PRO A 38 -61.17 14.97 7.60
C PRO A 38 -60.25 15.42 6.45
N ASN A 39 -59.06 15.90 6.82
CA ASN A 39 -57.92 16.20 5.92
C ASN A 39 -58.14 17.27 4.83
N SER A 40 -58.07 18.54 5.23
CA SER A 40 -57.30 19.54 4.45
C SER A 40 -55.88 19.67 5.03
N GLN A 41 -55.04 18.67 4.78
CA GLN A 41 -53.61 18.78 5.07
C GLN A 41 -53.01 19.79 4.07
N THR A 42 -52.90 21.05 4.48
CA THR A 42 -52.27 22.12 3.70
C THR A 42 -50.77 21.84 3.58
N GLN A 43 -50.39 21.05 2.56
CA GLN A 43 -48.99 20.78 2.26
C GLN A 43 -48.31 22.09 1.88
N ASN A 44 -47.47 22.58 2.78
CA ASN A 44 -46.74 23.82 2.58
C ASN A 44 -45.66 23.61 1.51
N PRO A 45 -45.76 24.24 0.31
CA PRO A 45 -44.79 24.04 -0.76
C PRO A 45 -43.39 24.52 -0.36
N PHE A 46 -43.27 25.50 0.54
CA PHE A 46 -41.99 25.97 1.05
C PHE A 46 -41.29 24.90 1.91
N ALA A 47 -42.03 24.07 2.64
CA ALA A 47 -41.45 22.95 3.39
C ALA A 47 -40.91 21.88 2.42
N PHE A 48 -41.68 21.54 1.38
CA PHE A 48 -41.21 20.64 0.31
C PHE A 48 -39.92 21.17 -0.35
N TRP A 49 -39.89 22.43 -0.78
CA TRP A 49 -38.71 23.02 -1.41
C TRP A 49 -37.52 23.14 -0.46
N PHE A 50 -37.73 23.44 0.83
CA PHE A 50 -36.67 23.44 1.84
C PHE A 50 -36.06 22.05 2.02
N TYR A 51 -36.87 21.01 2.26
CA TYR A 51 -36.34 19.65 2.40
C TYR A 51 -35.73 19.12 1.10
N PHE A 52 -36.31 19.43 -0.07
CA PHE A 52 -35.75 19.05 -1.36
C PHE A 52 -34.39 19.70 -1.62
N THR A 53 -34.28 21.02 -1.43
CA THR A 53 -33.00 21.74 -1.60
C THR A 53 -31.96 21.35 -0.56
N LEU A 54 -32.34 21.10 0.70
CA LEU A 54 -31.45 20.57 1.73
C LEU A 54 -30.98 19.15 1.38
N THR A 55 -31.87 18.29 0.90
CA THR A 55 -31.54 16.91 0.50
C THR A 55 -30.64 16.90 -0.72
N ILE A 56 -30.95 17.68 -1.76
CA ILE A 56 -30.08 17.82 -2.94
C ILE A 56 -28.74 18.44 -2.54
N SER A 57 -28.72 19.48 -1.68
CA SER A 57 -27.46 20.09 -1.22
C SER A 57 -26.61 19.10 -0.39
N LEU A 58 -27.24 18.26 0.44
CA LEU A 58 -26.55 17.22 1.20
C LEU A 58 -26.04 16.11 0.28
N ILE A 59 -26.85 15.66 -0.69
CA ILE A 59 -26.47 14.70 -1.71
C ILE A 59 -25.31 15.24 -2.55
N THR A 60 -25.39 16.48 -3.04
CA THR A 60 -24.30 17.16 -3.76
C THR A 60 -23.08 17.37 -2.88
N PHE A 61 -23.22 17.73 -1.60
CA PHE A 61 -22.09 17.85 -0.68
C PHE A 61 -21.42 16.49 -0.44
N LEU A 62 -22.18 15.42 -0.28
CA LEU A 62 -21.68 14.05 -0.19
C LEU A 62 -20.99 13.66 -1.50
N PHE A 63 -21.63 13.81 -2.66
CA PHE A 63 -21.03 13.51 -3.97
C PHE A 63 -19.77 14.33 -4.23
N VAL A 64 -19.76 15.65 -4.02
CA VAL A 64 -18.57 16.51 -4.20
C VAL A 64 -17.48 16.17 -3.19
N SER A 65 -17.83 15.89 -1.93
CA SER A 65 -16.88 15.37 -0.96
C SER A 65 -16.26 14.08 -1.47
N PHE A 66 -17.06 13.09 -1.85
CA PHE A 66 -16.60 11.83 -2.40
C PHE A 66 -16.18 11.89 -3.89
N SER A 67 -16.18 13.05 -4.55
CA SER A 67 -15.77 13.16 -5.98
C SER A 67 -14.27 13.02 -6.17
N SER A 68 -13.49 13.12 -5.08
CA SER A 68 -12.09 12.70 -5.06
C SER A 68 -11.89 11.17 -5.14
N LEU A 69 -12.95 10.39 -5.38
CA LEU A 69 -12.90 8.96 -5.72
C LEU A 69 -12.39 8.68 -7.15
N SER A 70 -12.26 9.70 -8.00
CA SER A 70 -11.59 9.52 -9.30
C SER A 70 -10.15 9.04 -9.09
N PRO A 71 -9.66 8.04 -9.87
CA PRO A 71 -8.25 7.72 -9.94
C PRO A 71 -7.39 8.97 -10.08
N GLN A 72 -6.57 9.26 -9.08
CA GLN A 72 -5.47 10.20 -9.27
C GLN A 72 -4.46 9.51 -10.19
N ASP A 73 -4.18 10.13 -11.33
CA ASP A 73 -3.04 9.75 -12.17
C ASP A 73 -1.77 9.64 -11.28
N PRO A 74 -0.97 8.57 -11.37
CA PRO A 74 0.15 8.33 -10.46
C PRO A 74 1.12 9.49 -10.36
N LYS A 75 1.35 10.22 -11.47
CA LYS A 75 2.20 11.42 -11.49
C LYS A 75 1.54 12.58 -10.75
N SER A 76 0.25 12.83 -10.92
CA SER A 76 -0.51 13.82 -10.15
C SER A 76 -0.52 13.53 -8.65
N TRP A 77 -0.69 12.25 -8.25
CA TRP A 77 -0.60 11.82 -6.86
C TRP A 77 0.80 12.08 -6.30
N PHE A 78 1.85 11.60 -6.99
CA PHE A 78 3.24 11.78 -6.54
C PHE A 78 3.63 13.25 -6.39
N LEU A 79 3.23 14.11 -7.35
CA LEU A 79 3.50 15.55 -7.30
C LEU A 79 2.73 16.27 -6.18
N SER A 80 1.64 15.69 -5.66
CA SER A 80 0.90 16.22 -4.51
C SER A 80 1.55 15.89 -3.15
N LEU A 81 2.56 14.99 -3.12
CA LEU A 81 3.21 14.58 -1.88
C LEU A 81 4.11 15.70 -1.31
N PRO A 82 4.19 15.83 0.04
CA PRO A 82 5.15 16.69 0.72
C PRO A 82 6.59 16.52 0.22
N ASN A 83 7.38 17.59 0.29
CA ASN A 83 8.78 17.59 -0.13
C ASN A 83 9.61 16.50 0.55
N SER A 84 9.37 16.22 1.83
CA SER A 84 10.07 15.16 2.58
C SER A 84 9.81 13.76 2.01
N LEU A 85 8.58 13.46 1.59
CA LEU A 85 8.23 12.19 0.93
C LEU A 85 8.84 12.08 -0.46
N ARG A 86 8.79 13.16 -1.25
CA ARG A 86 9.42 13.19 -2.58
C ARG A 86 10.94 13.08 -2.51
N GLN A 87 11.56 13.68 -1.49
CA GLN A 87 12.99 13.56 -1.21
C GLN A 87 13.39 12.16 -0.70
N HIS A 88 12.54 11.54 0.13
CA HIS A 88 12.75 10.14 0.53
C HIS A 88 12.75 9.22 -0.69
N TYR A 89 11.76 9.39 -1.59
CA TYR A 89 11.69 8.65 -2.84
C TYR A 89 12.92 8.90 -3.73
N SER A 90 13.34 10.15 -3.94
CA SER A 90 14.51 10.47 -4.78
C SER A 90 15.84 9.97 -4.25
N ASN A 91 15.94 9.75 -2.93
CA ASN A 91 17.13 9.24 -2.27
C ASN A 91 17.16 7.70 -2.17
N GLY A 92 16.02 7.04 -2.41
CA GLY A 92 15.93 5.58 -2.44
C GLY A 92 16.09 5.01 -3.84
N ARG A 93 15.89 3.70 -3.95
CA ARG A 93 15.99 2.94 -5.20
C ARG A 93 14.95 1.82 -5.27
N ILE A 94 14.65 1.39 -6.48
CA ILE A 94 13.77 0.25 -6.75
C ILE A 94 14.60 -1.01 -7.03
N ILE A 95 14.25 -2.11 -6.38
CA ILE A 95 14.72 -3.47 -6.68
C ILE A 95 13.54 -4.24 -7.26
N LYS A 96 13.77 -5.00 -8.35
CA LYS A 96 12.76 -5.87 -8.94
C LYS A 96 12.88 -7.26 -8.35
N VAL A 97 11.79 -7.77 -7.78
CA VAL A 97 11.73 -9.05 -7.07
C VAL A 97 10.77 -9.99 -7.79
N GLN A 98 11.24 -11.20 -8.12
CA GLN A 98 10.44 -12.24 -8.73
C GLN A 98 9.78 -13.12 -7.66
N THR A 99 8.45 -13.03 -7.46
CA THR A 99 7.73 -13.86 -6.47
C THR A 99 7.03 -15.08 -7.06
N SER A 100 7.01 -15.23 -8.38
CA SER A 100 6.48 -16.41 -9.08
C SER A 100 6.96 -16.42 -10.53
N PRO A 101 7.42 -17.53 -11.13
CA PRO A 101 7.94 -17.55 -12.50
C PRO A 101 6.97 -17.02 -13.57
N ASN A 102 5.65 -17.11 -13.33
CA ASN A 102 4.61 -16.77 -14.30
C ASN A 102 4.04 -15.34 -14.11
N GLN A 103 4.66 -14.51 -13.28
CA GLN A 103 4.17 -13.17 -12.93
C GLN A 103 5.23 -12.11 -13.28
N SER A 104 4.82 -10.84 -13.43
CA SER A 104 5.80 -9.75 -13.55
C SER A 104 6.60 -9.61 -12.24
N PRO A 105 7.88 -9.21 -12.31
CA PRO A 105 8.62 -8.81 -11.11
C PRO A 105 7.88 -7.68 -10.39
N ILE A 106 7.89 -7.72 -9.06
CA ILE A 106 7.32 -6.70 -8.18
C ILE A 106 8.38 -5.63 -7.92
N GLU A 107 8.01 -4.36 -8.01
CA GLU A 107 8.90 -3.24 -7.67
C GLU A 107 8.93 -2.99 -6.14
N VAL A 108 10.09 -3.20 -5.52
CA VAL A 108 10.34 -3.00 -4.08
C VAL A 108 11.22 -1.77 -3.88
N PHE A 109 10.69 -0.75 -3.21
CA PHE A 109 11.42 0.45 -2.85
C PHE A 109 12.31 0.22 -1.62
N VAL A 110 13.52 0.78 -1.66
CA VAL A 110 14.56 0.62 -0.66
C VAL A 110 15.19 1.97 -0.34
N SER A 111 15.24 2.32 0.94
CA SER A 111 15.99 3.45 1.49
C SER A 111 17.27 2.96 2.15
N GLU A 112 18.37 3.72 2.05
CA GLU A 112 19.68 3.33 2.57
C GLU A 112 20.42 4.52 3.20
N ASN A 113 21.22 4.25 4.23
CA ASN A 113 22.18 5.19 4.80
C ASN A 113 23.41 4.42 5.35
N GLY A 114 24.52 5.11 5.59
CA GLY A 114 25.82 4.50 5.87
C GLY A 114 26.63 4.19 4.62
N GLN A 115 27.86 3.71 4.79
CA GLN A 115 28.81 3.49 3.69
C GLN A 115 28.90 1.99 3.34
N PHE A 116 29.29 1.66 2.10
CA PHE A 116 29.49 0.26 1.70
C PHE A 116 30.67 -0.41 2.45
N SER A 117 31.62 0.41 2.90
CA SER A 117 32.76 0.09 3.77
C SER A 117 32.42 -0.07 5.25
N SER A 118 31.17 0.16 5.67
CA SER A 118 30.72 -0.04 7.05
C SER A 118 30.98 -1.46 7.54
N SER A 119 31.32 -1.62 8.82
CA SER A 119 31.65 -2.92 9.41
C SER A 119 30.45 -3.86 9.52
N GLU A 120 29.25 -3.31 9.73
CA GLU A 120 28.02 -4.08 9.97
C GLU A 120 26.89 -3.60 9.05
N ASN A 121 26.06 -4.55 8.61
CA ASN A 121 24.86 -4.31 7.80
C ASN A 121 23.61 -4.53 8.66
N VAL A 122 22.65 -3.60 8.62
CA VAL A 122 21.34 -3.70 9.28
C VAL A 122 20.23 -3.61 8.23
N LEU A 123 19.28 -4.55 8.25
CA LEU A 123 18.05 -4.49 7.46
C LEU A 123 16.86 -4.24 8.38
N VAL A 124 16.10 -3.19 8.09
CA VAL A 124 14.88 -2.80 8.80
C VAL A 124 13.67 -3.23 7.99
N VAL A 125 12.80 -4.03 8.61
CA VAL A 125 11.55 -4.53 8.04
C VAL A 125 10.39 -3.98 8.87
N HIS A 126 9.54 -3.20 8.23
CA HIS A 126 8.41 -2.56 8.89
C HIS A 126 7.19 -3.48 9.01
N GLY A 127 6.32 -3.20 9.98
CA GLY A 127 5.03 -3.87 10.11
C GLY A 127 3.89 -3.20 9.33
N LEU A 128 2.67 -3.52 9.73
CA LEU A 128 1.46 -3.24 8.95
C LEU A 128 1.13 -1.74 8.80
N GLY A 129 0.98 -1.29 7.56
CA GLY A 129 0.61 0.10 7.22
C GLY A 129 1.77 1.10 7.18
N LEU A 130 2.90 0.75 7.81
CA LEU A 130 4.12 1.55 7.86
C LEU A 130 4.90 1.55 6.52
N SER A 131 6.03 2.26 6.51
CA SER A 131 6.98 2.28 5.40
C SER A 131 8.40 2.59 5.92
N SER A 132 9.43 2.42 5.09
CA SER A 132 10.80 2.86 5.33
C SER A 132 10.91 4.34 5.74
N TYR A 133 9.95 5.19 5.33
CA TYR A 133 9.92 6.61 5.70
C TYR A 133 9.73 6.83 7.21
N SER A 134 8.99 5.96 7.91
CA SER A 134 8.81 6.05 9.35
C SER A 134 10.15 5.90 10.10
N TYR A 135 11.08 5.13 9.54
CA TYR A 135 12.40 4.87 10.14
C TYR A 135 13.49 5.85 9.66
N ARG A 136 13.17 6.86 8.84
CA ARG A 136 14.18 7.78 8.24
C ARG A 136 15.12 8.41 9.26
N GLU A 137 14.64 8.68 10.47
CA GLU A 137 15.42 9.25 11.57
C GLU A 137 16.31 8.18 12.24
N MET A 138 15.77 6.98 12.47
CA MET A 138 16.50 5.82 13.00
C MET A 138 17.63 5.39 12.05
N ILE A 139 17.33 5.30 10.75
CA ILE A 139 18.27 5.00 9.66
C ILE A 139 19.41 6.03 9.65
N ARG A 140 19.10 7.32 9.79
CA ARG A 140 20.11 8.39 9.83
C ARG A 140 20.99 8.32 11.08
N ALA A 141 20.40 8.03 12.24
CA ALA A 141 21.10 7.92 13.52
C ALA A 141 21.98 6.66 13.63
N LEU A 142 21.60 5.56 12.97
CA LEU A 142 22.45 4.37 12.82
C LEU A 142 23.55 4.60 11.77
N GLY A 143 23.22 5.23 10.64
CA GLY A 143 24.17 5.58 9.58
C GLY A 143 25.32 6.47 10.07
N SER A 144 25.03 7.45 10.93
CA SER A 144 26.05 8.32 11.54
C SER A 144 26.97 7.60 12.55
N LYS A 145 26.54 6.44 13.08
CA LYS A 145 27.36 5.54 13.91
C LYS A 145 28.20 4.56 13.06
N GLY A 146 28.24 4.71 11.74
CA GLY A 146 29.08 3.93 10.83
C GLY A 146 28.48 2.57 10.43
N VAL A 147 27.21 2.31 10.71
CA VAL A 147 26.48 1.11 10.30
C VAL A 147 25.83 1.33 8.94
N ARG A 148 25.86 0.35 8.04
CA ARG A 148 25.10 0.41 6.78
C ARG A 148 23.68 -0.06 7.03
N VAL A 149 22.71 0.84 6.93
CA VAL A 149 21.31 0.56 7.26
C VAL A 149 20.44 0.66 6.02
N ILE A 150 19.69 -0.41 5.79
CA ILE A 150 18.76 -0.56 4.68
C ILE A 150 17.36 -0.68 5.29
N ALA A 151 16.38 0.03 4.74
CA ALA A 151 14.97 -0.18 5.06
C ALA A 151 14.18 -0.39 3.77
N ILE A 152 13.38 -1.45 3.74
CA ILE A 152 12.52 -1.75 2.60
C ILE A 152 11.10 -1.23 2.83
N ASP A 153 10.45 -0.77 1.77
CA ASP A 153 9.00 -0.72 1.73
C ASP A 153 8.50 -2.10 1.29
N LEU A 154 7.71 -2.77 2.13
CA LEU A 154 7.10 -4.03 1.74
C LEU A 154 6.20 -3.84 0.51
N PRO A 155 6.15 -4.78 -0.45
CA PRO A 155 5.10 -4.83 -1.46
C PRO A 155 3.73 -4.56 -0.84
N GLY A 156 2.95 -3.66 -1.44
CA GLY A 156 1.71 -3.16 -0.85
C GLY A 156 1.83 -1.92 0.06
N ASN A 157 3.03 -1.46 0.41
CA ASN A 157 3.27 -0.37 1.36
C ASN A 157 4.24 0.69 0.80
N GLY A 158 4.30 1.88 1.42
CA GLY A 158 5.23 2.97 1.06
C GLY A 158 5.22 3.37 -0.43
N PHE A 159 6.37 3.30 -1.09
CA PHE A 159 6.58 3.55 -2.52
C PHE A 159 6.75 2.27 -3.37
N SER A 160 6.76 1.08 -2.76
CA SER A 160 6.73 -0.20 -3.50
C SER A 160 5.44 -0.38 -4.31
N GLU A 161 5.43 -1.33 -5.24
CA GLU A 161 4.25 -1.65 -6.03
C GLU A 161 3.06 -2.07 -5.15
N LYS A 162 1.85 -1.61 -5.50
CA LYS A 162 0.61 -1.81 -4.73
C LYS A 162 -0.37 -2.77 -5.38
N SER A 163 -0.31 -2.84 -6.70
CA SER A 163 -1.26 -3.56 -7.52
C SER A 163 -0.63 -3.85 -8.87
N ARG A 164 -0.82 -5.06 -9.37
CA ARG A 164 -0.34 -5.50 -10.68
C ARG A 164 -1.51 -5.74 -11.63
N LEU A 165 -1.23 -5.68 -12.93
CA LEU A 165 -2.18 -6.11 -13.96
C LEU A 165 -2.01 -7.62 -14.18
N GLU A 166 -3.03 -8.40 -13.81
CA GLU A 166 -3.14 -9.79 -14.23
C GLU A 166 -4.05 -9.89 -15.45
N ILE A 167 -3.68 -10.77 -16.38
CA ILE A 167 -4.53 -11.18 -17.48
C ILE A 167 -5.22 -12.47 -17.05
N GLU A 168 -6.51 -12.38 -16.74
CA GLU A 168 -7.35 -13.53 -16.45
C GLU A 168 -8.12 -13.94 -17.70
N GLU A 169 -8.28 -15.25 -17.92
CA GLU A 169 -9.27 -15.74 -18.88
C GLU A 169 -10.68 -15.41 -18.36
N GLY A 170 -11.51 -14.84 -19.24
CA GLY A 170 -12.82 -14.30 -18.89
C GLY A 170 -13.78 -15.36 -18.35
N THR A 171 -14.31 -15.13 -17.14
CA THR A 171 -15.41 -15.93 -16.60
C THR A 171 -16.73 -15.53 -17.27
N ASN A 172 -17.51 -16.52 -17.73
CA ASN A 172 -18.75 -16.35 -18.51
C ASN A 172 -19.96 -15.81 -17.69
N GLY A 173 -19.78 -14.70 -16.96
CA GLY A 173 -20.80 -14.05 -16.15
C GLY A 173 -21.52 -12.91 -16.87
N ILE A 174 -22.85 -12.86 -16.79
CA ILE A 174 -23.69 -11.80 -17.40
C ILE A 174 -23.30 -10.40 -16.88
N LEU A 175 -23.06 -10.27 -15.56
CA LEU A 175 -22.62 -9.02 -14.92
C LEU A 175 -21.24 -8.52 -15.42
N ALA A 176 -20.32 -9.43 -15.80
CA ALA A 176 -19.02 -9.05 -16.34
C ALA A 176 -19.18 -8.41 -17.73
N ARG A 177 -19.97 -9.05 -18.61
CA ARG A 177 -20.29 -8.53 -19.95
C ARG A 177 -20.93 -7.14 -19.90
N PHE A 178 -21.86 -6.90 -18.97
CA PHE A 178 -22.44 -5.56 -18.79
C PHE A 178 -21.41 -4.51 -18.38
N LYS A 179 -20.47 -4.85 -17.48
CA LYS A 179 -19.40 -3.94 -17.07
C LYS A 179 -18.42 -3.64 -18.22
N GLU A 180 -18.12 -4.63 -19.05
CA GLU A 180 -17.23 -4.49 -20.20
C GLU A 180 -17.85 -3.62 -21.31
N VAL A 181 -19.14 -3.82 -21.63
CA VAL A 181 -19.90 -2.95 -22.53
C VAL A 181 -19.93 -1.52 -22.00
N TYR A 182 -20.12 -1.33 -20.69
CA TYR A 182 -20.06 -0.01 -20.06
C TYR A 182 -18.68 0.65 -20.19
N SER A 183 -17.58 -0.10 -19.99
CA SER A 183 -16.23 0.43 -20.20
C SER A 183 -15.93 0.76 -21.66
N LEU A 184 -16.43 -0.02 -22.63
CA LEU A 184 -16.31 0.30 -24.06
C LEU A 184 -17.06 1.61 -24.41
N ILE A 185 -18.21 1.84 -23.80
CA ILE A 185 -18.97 3.10 -23.93
C ILE A 185 -18.23 4.29 -23.28
N GLN A 186 -17.49 4.07 -22.19
CA GLN A 186 -16.64 5.12 -21.60
C GLN A 186 -15.38 5.40 -22.44
N ASP A 187 -14.71 4.37 -22.94
CA ASP A 187 -13.47 4.48 -23.73
C ASP A 187 -13.72 5.12 -25.10
N LYS A 188 -14.75 4.65 -25.82
CA LYS A 188 -15.00 4.98 -27.24
C LYS A 188 -16.24 5.86 -27.47
N GLY A 189 -17.04 6.13 -26.43
CA GLY A 189 -18.30 6.86 -26.54
C GLY A 189 -19.51 5.96 -26.83
N LEU A 190 -20.72 6.49 -26.63
CA LEU A 190 -21.97 5.71 -26.71
C LEU A 190 -22.26 5.13 -28.12
N PHE A 191 -21.84 5.83 -29.17
CA PHE A 191 -22.16 5.49 -30.56
C PHE A 191 -21.04 4.75 -31.31
N TRP A 192 -19.91 4.44 -30.66
CA TRP A 192 -18.72 3.89 -31.34
C TRP A 192 -18.98 2.68 -32.24
N ALA A 193 -19.83 1.75 -31.80
CA ALA A 193 -20.15 0.54 -32.54
C ALA A 193 -21.09 0.81 -33.73
N PHE A 194 -21.85 1.90 -33.68
CA PHE A 194 -22.64 2.40 -34.81
C PHE A 194 -21.74 3.17 -35.80
N ASP A 195 -20.87 4.05 -35.29
CA ASP A 195 -19.93 4.81 -36.12
C ASP A 195 -19.01 3.87 -36.92
N GLN A 196 -18.46 2.85 -36.25
CA GLN A 196 -17.65 1.82 -36.91
C GLN A 196 -18.46 0.98 -37.92
N MET A 197 -19.72 0.64 -37.62
CA MET A 197 -20.60 -0.07 -38.55
C MET A 197 -20.93 0.79 -39.79
N VAL A 198 -21.04 2.12 -39.64
CA VAL A 198 -21.22 3.05 -40.77
C VAL A 198 -19.93 3.17 -41.60
N GLU A 199 -18.76 3.15 -40.95
CA GLU A 199 -17.46 3.29 -41.60
C GLU A 199 -16.99 2.01 -42.32
N THR A 200 -17.14 0.83 -41.69
CA THR A 200 -16.63 -0.45 -42.22
C THR A 200 -17.70 -1.39 -42.75
N GLY A 201 -18.98 -1.13 -42.49
CA GLY A 201 -20.10 -2.01 -42.84
C GLY A 201 -20.28 -3.24 -41.92
N GLU A 202 -19.45 -3.39 -40.89
CA GLU A 202 -19.43 -4.57 -40.01
C GLU A 202 -19.62 -4.19 -38.53
N LEU A 203 -20.31 -5.05 -37.77
CA LEU A 203 -20.40 -4.91 -36.31
C LEU A 203 -19.12 -5.49 -35.66
N PRO A 204 -18.48 -4.79 -34.70
CA PRO A 204 -17.19 -5.18 -34.10
C PRO A 204 -17.30 -6.32 -33.07
N TYR A 205 -18.01 -7.39 -33.42
CA TYR A 205 -18.30 -8.53 -32.54
C TYR A 205 -17.04 -9.24 -32.02
N GLU A 206 -16.02 -9.43 -32.85
CA GLU A 206 -14.78 -10.10 -32.42
C GLU A 206 -13.89 -9.20 -31.54
N GLU A 207 -13.94 -7.86 -31.65
CA GLU A 207 -13.25 -6.97 -30.70
C GLU A 207 -13.94 -7.03 -29.32
N ILE A 208 -15.27 -7.01 -29.29
CA ILE A 208 -16.05 -7.15 -28.06
C ILE A 208 -15.76 -8.53 -27.43
N LYS A 209 -15.82 -9.60 -28.21
CA LYS A 209 -15.62 -10.98 -27.76
C LYS A 209 -14.18 -11.28 -27.31
N SER A 210 -13.17 -10.72 -27.99
CA SER A 210 -11.76 -10.86 -27.56
C SER A 210 -11.46 -10.08 -26.27
N ARG A 211 -12.04 -8.89 -26.06
CA ARG A 211 -11.98 -8.18 -24.76
C ARG A 211 -12.71 -8.95 -23.64
N VAL A 212 -13.83 -9.60 -23.92
CA VAL A 212 -14.55 -10.48 -22.96
C VAL A 212 -13.72 -11.72 -22.59
N LEU A 213 -12.90 -12.24 -23.52
CA LEU A 213 -12.03 -13.40 -23.28
C LEU A 213 -10.75 -13.04 -22.50
N VAL A 214 -10.18 -11.86 -22.74
CA VAL A 214 -8.90 -11.42 -22.17
C VAL A 214 -9.11 -10.30 -21.14
N LYS A 215 -9.46 -10.68 -19.91
CA LYS A 215 -9.79 -9.75 -18.85
C LYS A 215 -8.52 -9.27 -18.13
N LYS A 216 -8.11 -8.03 -18.40
CA LYS A 216 -7.11 -7.32 -17.58
C LYS A 216 -7.74 -6.93 -16.24
N SER A 217 -7.37 -7.60 -15.15
CA SER A 217 -7.80 -7.26 -13.80
C SER A 217 -6.65 -6.69 -12.97
N VAL A 218 -6.88 -5.55 -12.33
CA VAL A 218 -5.96 -4.98 -11.34
C VAL A 218 -6.09 -5.82 -10.08
N LYS A 219 -5.06 -6.59 -9.74
CA LYS A 219 -4.98 -7.31 -8.47
C LYS A 219 -4.05 -6.59 -7.51
N VAL A 220 -4.58 -6.32 -6.32
CA VAL A 220 -3.85 -5.74 -5.20
C VAL A 220 -2.79 -6.72 -4.73
N ILE A 221 -1.56 -6.24 -4.53
CA ILE A 221 -0.48 -7.06 -4.01
C ILE A 221 -0.68 -7.21 -2.49
N ALA A 222 -0.81 -8.46 -2.06
CA ALA A 222 -0.86 -8.85 -0.66
C ALA A 222 0.13 -10.01 -0.47
N ILE A 223 1.23 -9.75 0.24
CA ILE A 223 2.25 -10.75 0.57
C ILE A 223 1.88 -11.50 1.84
N GLY A 224 2.23 -12.78 1.89
CA GLY A 224 2.27 -13.61 3.10
C GLY A 224 3.69 -14.04 3.40
N SER A 225 3.86 -15.08 4.22
CA SER A 225 5.19 -15.48 4.68
C SER A 225 6.11 -16.02 3.56
N GLU A 226 5.55 -16.77 2.61
CA GLU A 226 6.31 -17.33 1.47
C GLU A 226 6.82 -16.22 0.54
N GLU A 227 5.93 -15.31 0.09
CA GLU A 227 6.35 -14.23 -0.80
C GLU A 227 7.28 -13.25 -0.09
N MET A 228 7.12 -13.06 1.23
CA MET A 228 8.03 -12.27 2.04
C MET A 228 9.44 -12.86 2.09
N GLY A 229 9.58 -14.17 2.22
CA GLY A 229 10.89 -14.84 2.15
C GLY A 229 11.59 -14.61 0.81
N MET A 230 10.85 -14.71 -0.30
CA MET A 230 11.37 -14.41 -1.64
C MET A 230 11.83 -12.95 -1.79
N VAL A 231 11.08 -12.00 -1.21
CA VAL A 231 11.44 -10.57 -1.18
C VAL A 231 12.71 -10.34 -0.36
N LEU A 232 12.80 -10.87 0.86
CA LEU A 232 13.96 -10.70 1.72
C LEU A 232 15.22 -11.30 1.08
N GLY A 233 15.16 -12.54 0.60
CA GLY A 233 16.29 -13.21 -0.03
C GLY A 233 16.83 -12.45 -1.26
N GLN A 234 15.95 -11.99 -2.14
CA GLN A 234 16.35 -11.24 -3.33
C GLN A 234 16.91 -9.85 -2.99
N VAL A 235 16.29 -9.09 -2.07
CA VAL A 235 16.84 -7.80 -1.64
C VAL A 235 18.21 -7.98 -0.98
N ILE A 236 18.36 -8.95 -0.07
CA ILE A 236 19.63 -9.23 0.62
C ILE A 236 20.75 -9.61 -0.35
N GLY A 237 20.43 -10.47 -1.34
CA GLY A 237 21.36 -10.85 -2.40
C GLY A 237 21.75 -9.66 -3.29
N THR A 238 20.77 -8.94 -3.85
CA THR A 238 21.01 -7.77 -4.72
C THR A 238 21.80 -6.66 -4.03
N MET A 239 21.50 -6.40 -2.75
CA MET A 239 22.17 -5.35 -1.96
C MET A 239 23.50 -5.80 -1.34
N ARG A 240 23.87 -7.09 -1.49
CA ARG A 240 25.03 -7.76 -0.87
C ARG A 240 25.11 -7.48 0.64
N LEU A 241 24.05 -7.84 1.38
CA LEU A 241 23.93 -7.54 2.81
C LEU A 241 24.48 -8.63 3.73
N ALA A 242 24.52 -9.89 3.29
CA ALA A 242 24.95 -10.98 4.15
C ALA A 242 26.45 -10.88 4.52
N PRO A 243 26.83 -11.20 5.78
CA PRO A 243 25.95 -11.44 6.92
C PRO A 243 25.35 -10.13 7.47
N LEU A 244 24.09 -10.13 7.91
CA LEU A 244 23.39 -8.93 8.39
C LEU A 244 22.69 -9.10 9.75
N HIS A 245 22.42 -7.97 10.40
CA HIS A 245 21.53 -7.86 11.55
C HIS A 245 20.12 -7.49 11.05
N LEU A 246 19.08 -8.16 11.55
CA LEU A 246 17.70 -7.97 11.11
C LEU A 246 16.88 -7.26 12.19
N VAL A 247 16.21 -6.16 11.84
CA VAL A 247 15.34 -5.39 12.72
C VAL A 247 13.90 -5.55 12.21
N LEU A 248 13.03 -6.15 13.02
CA LEU A 248 11.64 -6.45 12.70
C LEU A 248 10.72 -5.65 13.62
N HIS A 249 9.80 -4.86 13.07
CA HIS A 249 8.84 -4.06 13.84
C HIS A 249 7.39 -4.50 13.61
N ASP A 250 6.57 -4.48 14.67
CA ASP A 250 5.12 -4.76 14.62
C ASP A 250 4.90 -6.13 13.91
N SER A 251 4.06 -6.22 12.89
CA SER A 251 3.71 -7.49 12.21
C SER A 251 4.83 -8.10 11.36
N ALA A 252 6.01 -7.49 11.27
CA ALA A 252 7.11 -7.96 10.42
C ALA A 252 7.55 -9.39 10.76
N VAL A 253 7.59 -9.74 12.05
CA VAL A 253 7.97 -11.10 12.50
C VAL A 253 7.00 -12.17 11.98
N LEU A 254 5.70 -11.87 11.94
CA LEU A 254 4.66 -12.80 11.48
C LEU A 254 4.71 -13.10 9.97
N MET A 255 5.46 -12.28 9.22
CA MET A 255 5.71 -12.47 7.78
C MET A 255 7.10 -13.10 7.54
N ALA A 256 8.12 -12.71 8.31
CA ALA A 256 9.50 -13.12 8.06
C ALA A 256 9.94 -14.42 8.78
N ALA A 257 9.25 -14.85 9.86
CA ALA A 257 9.69 -15.91 10.77
C ALA A 257 10.17 -17.21 10.09
N ASN A 258 9.40 -17.75 9.12
CA ASN A 258 9.74 -18.99 8.43
C ASN A 258 11.07 -18.85 7.67
N TRP A 259 11.17 -17.80 6.85
CA TRP A 259 12.36 -17.50 6.06
C TRP A 259 13.61 -17.29 6.94
N ILE A 260 13.46 -16.64 8.10
CA ILE A 260 14.57 -16.44 9.06
C ILE A 260 15.10 -17.77 9.60
N ALA A 261 14.23 -18.73 9.90
CA ALA A 261 14.64 -20.05 10.39
C ALA A 261 15.41 -20.83 9.31
N GLU A 262 14.92 -20.79 8.07
CA GLU A 262 15.56 -21.41 6.89
C GLU A 262 16.85 -20.71 6.46
N SER A 263 16.95 -19.40 6.67
CA SER A 263 18.04 -18.53 6.19
C SER A 263 18.98 -18.05 7.30
N SER A 264 18.98 -18.73 8.45
CA SER A 264 19.75 -18.40 9.65
C SER A 264 21.24 -18.16 9.39
N GLY A 265 21.87 -18.88 8.46
CA GLY A 265 23.27 -18.70 8.07
C GLY A 265 23.63 -17.32 7.49
N PHE A 266 22.66 -16.54 7.03
CA PHE A 266 22.87 -15.17 6.54
C PHE A 266 22.67 -14.10 7.63
N ILE A 267 22.17 -14.49 8.81
CA ILE A 267 21.67 -13.59 9.85
C ILE A 267 22.58 -13.65 11.08
N ARG A 268 23.01 -12.48 11.56
CA ARG A 268 23.92 -12.33 12.70
C ARG A 268 23.21 -12.14 14.03
N SER A 269 22.10 -11.42 13.99
CA SER A 269 21.25 -11.17 15.14
C SER A 269 19.89 -10.66 14.70
N ILE A 270 18.94 -10.68 15.62
CA ILE A 270 17.58 -10.18 15.40
C ILE A 270 17.25 -9.13 16.49
N THR A 271 16.67 -7.99 16.12
CA THR A 271 15.98 -7.10 17.06
C THR A 271 14.50 -7.11 16.73
N LEU A 272 13.68 -7.52 17.70
CA LEU A 272 12.22 -7.41 17.65
C LEU A 272 11.82 -6.09 18.33
N ILE A 273 11.15 -5.20 17.59
CA ILE A 273 10.60 -3.94 18.11
C ILE A 273 9.07 -4.09 18.18
N ASP A 274 8.47 -3.99 19.37
CA ASP A 274 7.00 -4.01 19.57
C ASP A 274 6.24 -5.12 18.77
N ALA A 275 6.92 -6.24 18.50
CA ALA A 275 6.51 -7.26 17.54
C ALA A 275 5.55 -8.30 18.16
N GLY A 276 4.31 -7.86 18.44
CA GLY A 276 3.24 -8.71 18.97
C GLY A 276 2.41 -9.44 17.91
N LEU A 277 1.57 -10.38 18.35
CA LEU A 277 0.68 -11.16 17.46
C LEU A 277 -0.44 -10.31 16.83
N LYS A 278 -0.79 -9.18 17.44
CA LYS A 278 -1.80 -8.24 16.96
C LYS A 278 -1.10 -6.97 16.47
N PRO A 279 -1.24 -6.57 15.20
CA PRO A 279 -0.66 -5.33 14.70
C PRO A 279 -1.11 -4.09 15.49
N ALA A 280 -0.37 -2.98 15.42
CA ALA A 280 -0.80 -1.75 16.08
C ALA A 280 -1.97 -1.08 15.35
N LEU A 281 -1.91 -0.97 14.02
CA LEU A 281 -2.93 -0.32 13.22
C LEU A 281 -4.20 -1.20 13.09
N PRO A 282 -5.39 -0.74 13.55
CA PRO A 282 -6.63 -1.51 13.45
C PRO A 282 -7.23 -1.39 12.03
N THR A 283 -6.68 -2.15 11.09
CA THR A 283 -7.07 -2.28 9.67
C THR A 283 -8.57 -2.36 9.34
N TRP A 284 -9.43 -2.78 10.26
CA TRP A 284 -10.89 -2.76 10.04
C TRP A 284 -11.38 -1.37 9.64
N VAL A 285 -10.73 -0.30 10.15
CA VAL A 285 -11.00 1.10 9.77
C VAL A 285 -10.66 1.39 8.31
N LEU A 286 -9.72 0.65 7.71
CA LEU A 286 -9.32 0.73 6.30
C LEU A 286 -10.21 -0.13 5.39
N ASN A 287 -10.82 -1.18 5.93
CA ASN A 287 -11.68 -2.11 5.17
C ASN A 287 -13.10 -1.57 4.96
N ILE A 288 -13.68 -0.85 5.93
CA ILE A 288 -15.07 -0.34 5.83
C ILE A 288 -15.14 0.92 4.94
N PRO A 289 -15.90 0.93 3.82
CA PRO A 289 -15.87 1.99 2.81
C PRO A 289 -16.18 3.42 3.29
N VAL A 290 -17.06 3.60 4.28
CA VAL A 290 -17.38 4.95 4.80
C VAL A 290 -16.38 5.39 5.88
N VAL A 291 -15.93 4.45 6.71
CA VAL A 291 -14.96 4.72 7.78
C VAL A 291 -13.58 5.04 7.19
N ASN A 292 -13.13 4.28 6.18
CA ASN A 292 -11.81 4.47 5.60
C ASN A 292 -11.65 5.84 4.92
N GLU A 293 -12.66 6.31 4.20
CA GLU A 293 -12.65 7.64 3.60
C GLU A 293 -12.66 8.74 4.67
N ILE A 294 -13.44 8.64 5.75
CA ILE A 294 -13.43 9.62 6.84
C ILE A 294 -12.05 9.65 7.53
N VAL A 295 -11.53 8.48 7.90
CA VAL A 295 -10.24 8.32 8.60
C VAL A 295 -9.08 8.83 7.75
N LEU A 296 -8.99 8.44 6.47
CA LEU A 296 -7.88 8.81 5.60
C LEU A 296 -8.02 10.21 4.98
N ARG A 297 -9.22 10.79 4.90
CA ARG A 297 -9.42 12.17 4.41
C ARG A 297 -9.05 13.21 5.46
N PHE A 298 -9.49 13.03 6.70
CA PHE A 298 -9.37 14.04 7.74
C PHE A 298 -8.17 13.77 8.64
N SER A 299 -7.08 14.52 8.45
CA SER A 299 -5.83 14.43 9.22
C SER A 299 -6.03 14.33 10.73
N PHE A 300 -6.99 15.09 11.29
CA PHE A 300 -7.31 15.04 12.72
C PHE A 300 -7.99 13.75 13.19
N VAL A 301 -8.84 13.14 12.35
CA VAL A 301 -9.44 11.82 12.65
C VAL A 301 -8.35 10.76 12.60
N TYR A 302 -7.45 10.87 11.61
CA TYR A 302 -6.27 10.03 11.50
C TYR A 302 -5.33 10.15 12.71
N ALA A 303 -5.04 11.39 13.15
CA ALA A 303 -4.27 11.67 14.35
C ALA A 303 -4.86 11.00 15.59
N ARG A 304 -6.18 11.13 15.78
CA ARG A 304 -6.88 10.49 16.89
C ARG A 304 -6.78 8.97 16.84
N LEU A 305 -6.89 8.36 15.65
CA LEU A 305 -6.73 6.92 15.49
C LEU A 305 -5.32 6.48 15.91
N ILE A 306 -4.27 7.09 15.33
CA ILE A 306 -2.87 6.75 15.61
C ILE A 306 -2.52 6.98 17.09
N ASN A 307 -3.01 8.07 17.69
CA ASN A 307 -2.84 8.35 19.12
C ASN A 307 -3.53 7.34 20.05
N LEU A 308 -4.58 6.65 19.57
CA LEU A 308 -5.31 5.63 20.33
C LEU A 308 -4.78 4.21 20.13
N CYS A 309 -4.12 3.90 19.01
CA CYS A 309 -3.67 2.55 18.68
C CYS A 309 -2.16 2.32 18.74
N CYS A 310 -1.38 3.34 18.42
CA CYS A 310 -0.10 3.15 17.77
C CYS A 310 1.01 4.02 18.40
N SER A 311 0.84 5.35 18.47
CA SER A 311 1.86 6.22 19.09
C SER A 311 1.23 7.43 19.78
N LYS A 312 1.54 7.64 21.07
CA LYS A 312 0.99 8.75 21.87
C LYS A 312 1.54 10.13 21.47
N ARG A 313 2.66 10.17 20.73
CA ARG A 313 3.46 11.38 20.45
C ARG A 313 4.12 11.29 19.06
N ILE A 314 3.32 11.14 18.01
CA ILE A 314 3.81 11.21 16.63
C ILE A 314 3.89 12.66 16.13
N ASP A 315 4.95 13.02 15.41
CA ASP A 315 5.04 14.31 14.74
C ASP A 315 3.97 14.48 13.64
N TRP A 316 3.47 15.70 13.45
CA TRP A 316 2.42 15.97 12.48
C TRP A 316 2.86 15.74 11.02
N SER A 317 4.11 16.06 10.67
CA SER A 317 4.61 15.84 9.31
C SER A 317 4.75 14.35 8.98
N GLU A 318 5.09 13.54 9.99
CA GLU A 318 5.18 12.09 9.87
C GLU A 318 3.82 11.41 9.79
N LEU A 319 2.90 11.80 10.69
CA LEU A 319 1.50 11.37 10.65
C LEU A 319 0.87 11.64 9.27
N GLU A 320 1.08 12.84 8.72
CA GLU A 320 0.54 13.21 7.41
C GLU A 320 1.20 12.44 6.26
N ALA A 321 2.53 12.24 6.32
CA ALA A 321 3.23 11.42 5.33
C ALA A 321 2.67 9.98 5.32
N HIS A 322 2.51 9.37 6.49
CA HIS A 322 1.95 8.04 6.68
C HIS A 322 0.50 7.96 6.17
N ARG A 323 -0.35 8.94 6.51
CA ARG A 323 -1.74 9.04 6.01
C ARG A 323 -1.80 9.13 4.49
N LEU A 324 -0.93 9.93 3.87
CA LEU A 324 -0.91 10.14 2.41
C LEU A 324 -0.45 8.89 1.65
N LEU A 325 0.53 8.15 2.18
CA LEU A 325 0.96 6.86 1.62
C LEU A 325 -0.15 5.81 1.69
N LEU A 326 -0.84 5.68 2.85
CA LEU A 326 -1.99 4.77 3.01
C LEU A 326 -3.22 5.17 2.18
N LYS A 327 -3.43 6.46 1.95
CA LYS A 327 -4.46 6.98 1.04
C LYS A 327 -4.11 6.76 -0.44
N GLY A 328 -2.83 6.51 -0.76
CA GLY A 328 -2.33 6.27 -2.11
C GLY A 328 -2.98 5.08 -2.82
N TRP A 329 -2.73 4.97 -4.12
CA TRP A 329 -3.35 3.99 -5.01
C TRP A 329 -3.26 2.57 -4.44
N ASP A 330 -4.42 1.93 -4.23
CA ASP A 330 -4.60 0.59 -3.66
C ASP A 330 -3.90 0.25 -2.32
N ALA A 331 -3.10 1.15 -1.74
CA ALA A 331 -2.32 0.92 -0.52
C ALA A 331 -3.19 0.48 0.67
N ARG A 332 -4.35 1.13 0.89
CA ARG A 332 -5.31 0.70 1.93
C ARG A 332 -5.81 -0.74 1.74
N LYS A 333 -6.02 -1.17 0.49
CA LYS A 333 -6.47 -2.53 0.18
C LYS A 333 -5.34 -3.52 0.36
N ALA A 334 -4.11 -3.13 0.02
CA ALA A 334 -2.91 -3.94 0.19
C ALA A 334 -2.63 -4.20 1.67
N ALA A 335 -2.69 -3.17 2.53
CA ALA A 335 -2.58 -3.33 3.98
C ALA A 335 -3.64 -4.32 4.53
N VAL A 336 -4.91 -4.15 4.16
CA VAL A 336 -5.99 -5.10 4.56
C VAL A 336 -5.80 -6.51 3.96
N GLY A 337 -5.13 -6.63 2.81
CA GLY A 337 -4.79 -7.91 2.20
C GLY A 337 -3.64 -8.63 2.92
N ILE A 338 -2.60 -7.88 3.31
CA ILE A 338 -1.44 -8.38 4.06
C ILE A 338 -1.88 -8.86 5.44
N GLU A 339 -2.71 -8.10 6.14
CA GLU A 339 -3.29 -8.51 7.43
C GLU A 339 -3.90 -9.92 7.36
N LYS A 340 -4.73 -10.17 6.33
CA LYS A 340 -5.42 -11.46 6.13
C LYS A 340 -4.47 -12.62 5.78
N LYS A 341 -3.21 -12.32 5.42
CA LYS A 341 -2.14 -13.28 5.15
C LYS A 341 -1.13 -13.42 6.29
N LEU A 342 -1.27 -12.67 7.39
CA LEU A 342 -0.39 -12.82 8.56
C LEU A 342 -0.56 -14.20 9.19
N ASN A 343 0.55 -14.79 9.65
CA ASN A 343 0.52 -16.08 10.33
C ASN A 343 0.01 -15.93 11.78
N TYR A 344 -1.31 -15.92 11.96
CA TYR A 344 -1.95 -15.90 13.29
C TYR A 344 -1.77 -17.19 14.10
N SER A 345 -1.25 -18.26 13.49
CA SER A 345 -0.85 -19.50 14.17
C SER A 345 0.60 -19.48 14.63
N PHE A 346 1.32 -18.36 14.44
CA PHE A 346 2.71 -18.21 14.86
C PHE A 346 2.86 -18.32 16.39
N ASN A 347 3.75 -19.21 16.84
CA ASN A 347 4.16 -19.34 18.22
C ASN A 347 5.63 -18.93 18.37
N ILE A 348 5.87 -17.90 19.18
CA ILE A 348 7.20 -17.32 19.38
C ILE A 348 8.15 -18.25 20.15
N GLU A 349 7.64 -19.07 21.08
CA GLU A 349 8.43 -20.03 21.86
C GLU A 349 8.89 -21.20 20.98
N GLU A 350 7.97 -21.75 20.17
CA GLU A 350 8.26 -22.80 19.20
C GLU A 350 9.29 -22.33 18.16
N TRP A 351 9.09 -21.12 17.62
CA TRP A 351 10.02 -20.51 16.66
C TRP A 351 11.40 -20.24 17.28
N GLY A 352 11.46 -19.73 18.52
CA GLY A 352 12.71 -19.53 19.26
C GLY A 352 13.45 -20.84 19.58
N GLY A 353 12.72 -21.96 19.64
CA GLY A 353 13.27 -23.30 19.87
C GLY A 353 13.87 -24.00 18.65
N LEU A 354 13.60 -23.51 17.43
CA LEU A 354 14.11 -24.09 16.18
C LEU A 354 15.64 -24.03 16.10
N ASP A 355 16.28 -25.06 15.56
CA ASP A 355 17.76 -25.18 15.57
C ASP A 355 18.49 -24.00 14.89
N GLY A 356 17.89 -23.36 13.88
CA GLY A 356 18.44 -22.16 13.23
C GLY A 356 18.23 -20.84 13.99
N ILE A 357 17.35 -20.82 14.99
CA ILE A 357 17.06 -19.63 15.82
C ILE A 357 17.67 -19.78 17.23
N LYS A 358 17.76 -21.01 17.73
CA LYS A 358 18.27 -21.35 19.05
C LYS A 358 19.74 -20.94 19.22
N GLY A 359 19.97 -19.94 20.06
CA GLY A 359 21.31 -19.36 20.27
C GLY A 359 21.68 -18.23 19.30
N MET A 360 20.80 -17.87 18.36
CA MET A 360 20.90 -16.63 17.60
C MET A 360 20.89 -15.45 18.58
N PRO A 361 21.86 -14.52 18.53
CA PRO A 361 21.82 -13.31 19.35
C PRO A 361 20.54 -12.51 19.05
N MET A 362 19.76 -12.20 20.09
CA MET A 362 18.49 -11.50 19.90
C MET A 362 18.26 -10.41 20.94
N GLN A 363 17.58 -9.36 20.54
CA GLN A 363 17.10 -8.27 21.38
C GLN A 363 15.58 -8.15 21.24
N VAL A 364 14.87 -8.02 22.35
CA VAL A 364 13.46 -7.64 22.36
C VAL A 364 13.40 -6.23 22.93
N LEU A 365 13.08 -5.27 22.06
CA LEU A 365 12.96 -3.85 22.35
C LEU A 365 11.48 -3.49 22.39
N TRP A 366 10.96 -3.03 23.53
CA TRP A 366 9.51 -2.96 23.75
C TRP A 366 9.03 -1.69 24.44
N SER A 367 7.87 -1.18 24.03
CA SER A 367 7.24 -0.01 24.65
C SER A 367 6.82 -0.31 26.10
N ASN A 368 7.41 0.41 27.06
CA ASN A 368 6.93 0.37 28.45
C ASN A 368 5.83 1.41 28.72
N ASP A 369 5.76 2.46 27.91
CA ASP A 369 4.92 3.64 28.15
C ASP A 369 3.54 3.56 27.46
N TRP A 370 3.21 2.46 26.75
CA TRP A 370 1.92 2.29 26.09
C TRP A 370 0.77 1.89 27.05
N SER A 371 0.76 0.65 27.55
CA SER A 371 -0.20 0.15 28.56
C SER A 371 0.40 -1.00 29.37
N GLY A 372 -0.14 -1.28 30.57
CA GLY A 372 0.38 -2.34 31.43
C GLY A 372 0.22 -3.75 30.83
N GLU A 373 -0.81 -3.96 30.03
CA GLU A 373 -1.05 -5.17 29.25
C GLU A 373 0.00 -5.32 28.15
N TRP A 374 0.30 -4.24 27.41
CA TRP A 374 1.31 -4.25 26.36
C TRP A 374 2.72 -4.51 26.93
N SER A 375 3.09 -3.83 28.03
CA SER A 375 4.37 -4.08 28.71
C SER A 375 4.46 -5.49 29.29
N LYS A 376 3.31 -6.15 29.57
CA LYS A 376 3.26 -7.57 29.96
C LYS A 376 3.46 -8.50 28.77
N GLU A 377 2.83 -8.23 27.63
CA GLU A 377 3.01 -8.99 26.38
C GLU A 377 4.48 -9.03 25.96
N GLY A 378 5.18 -7.88 26.01
CA GLY A 378 6.62 -7.81 25.71
C GLY A 378 7.51 -8.63 26.63
N ARG A 379 7.19 -8.67 27.94
CA ARG A 379 7.89 -9.56 28.89
C ARG A 379 7.66 -11.03 28.59
N GLN A 380 6.41 -11.42 28.28
CA GLN A 380 6.08 -12.80 27.91
C GLN A 380 6.79 -13.23 26.62
N ILE A 381 6.90 -12.34 25.63
CA ILE A 381 7.67 -12.58 24.40
C ILE A 381 9.17 -12.75 24.69
N ALA A 382 9.75 -11.94 25.58
CA ALA A 382 11.15 -12.10 25.97
C ALA A 382 11.42 -13.36 26.81
N GLU A 383 10.51 -13.73 27.72
CA GLU A 383 10.56 -14.96 28.51
C GLU A 383 10.48 -16.21 27.61
N ALA A 384 9.68 -16.17 26.55
CA ALA A 384 9.54 -17.21 25.54
C ALA A 384 10.76 -17.34 24.58
N LEU A 385 11.75 -16.45 24.69
CA LEU A 385 12.93 -16.41 23.82
C LEU A 385 14.22 -16.51 24.64
N PRO A 386 14.63 -17.72 25.08
CA PRO A 386 15.76 -17.92 25.97
C PRO A 386 17.06 -17.32 25.44
N GLY A 387 17.62 -16.36 26.18
CA GLY A 387 18.86 -15.64 25.82
C GLY A 387 18.65 -14.30 25.11
N ALA A 388 17.42 -13.89 24.82
CA ALA A 388 17.16 -12.56 24.26
C ALA A 388 17.42 -11.43 25.28
N LYS A 389 18.11 -10.37 24.86
CA LYS A 389 18.28 -9.13 25.65
C LYS A 389 16.97 -8.35 25.64
N PHE A 390 16.19 -8.40 26.72
CA PHE A 390 15.01 -7.54 26.89
C PHE A 390 15.42 -6.11 27.25
N VAL A 391 14.91 -5.14 26.49
CA VAL A 391 15.12 -3.71 26.71
C VAL A 391 13.81 -2.96 26.48
N THR A 392 13.57 -1.89 27.23
CA THR A 392 12.36 -1.07 27.11
C THR A 392 12.65 0.32 26.55
N HIS A 393 11.68 0.91 25.86
CA HIS A 393 11.73 2.31 25.42
C HIS A 393 10.50 3.14 25.85
N SER A 394 10.65 4.46 25.80
CA SER A 394 9.62 5.45 26.16
C SER A 394 8.59 5.76 25.06
N GLY A 395 8.77 5.19 23.86
CA GLY A 395 7.83 5.30 22.74
C GLY A 395 6.48 4.58 22.95
N GLY A 396 5.54 4.82 22.04
CA GLY A 396 4.37 3.95 21.86
C GLY A 396 4.71 2.68 21.07
N ARG A 397 3.69 1.93 20.63
CA ARG A 397 3.83 0.73 19.78
C ARG A 397 4.48 1.00 18.42
N TRP A 398 4.39 2.24 17.94
CA TRP A 398 5.16 2.80 16.84
C TRP A 398 6.15 3.84 17.39
N PRO A 399 7.32 3.39 17.89
CA PRO A 399 8.28 4.26 18.54
C PRO A 399 9.05 5.14 17.54
N GLU A 400 9.17 4.73 16.29
CA GLU A 400 10.01 5.37 15.27
C GLU A 400 9.66 6.85 15.03
N GLY A 401 8.37 7.22 15.05
CA GLY A 401 7.94 8.62 14.91
C GLY A 401 7.99 9.48 16.17
N SER A 402 8.47 8.92 17.29
CA SER A 402 8.42 9.58 18.62
C SER A 402 9.75 9.56 19.38
N VAL A 403 10.50 8.45 19.26
CA VAL A 403 11.74 8.15 20.01
C VAL A 403 12.77 7.44 19.12
N ALA A 404 12.78 7.70 17.80
CA ALA A 404 13.71 7.09 16.84
C ALA A 404 15.19 7.10 17.28
N GLY A 405 15.63 8.15 17.98
CA GLY A 405 17.00 8.22 18.52
C GLY A 405 17.27 7.19 19.63
N GLU A 406 16.32 7.01 20.56
CA GLU A 406 16.38 5.99 21.62
C GLU A 406 16.40 4.58 21.01
N VAL A 407 15.56 4.32 20.00
CA VAL A 407 15.52 3.04 19.27
C VAL A 407 16.83 2.80 18.53
N ALA A 408 17.33 3.79 17.79
CA ALA A 408 18.61 3.70 17.07
C ALA A 408 19.80 3.46 18.02
N GLU A 409 19.80 4.08 19.19
CA GLU A 409 20.84 3.87 20.21
C GLU A 409 20.82 2.44 20.74
N ASN A 410 19.64 1.93 21.11
CA ASN A 410 19.47 0.56 21.59
C ASN A 410 19.85 -0.52 20.56
N VAL A 411 19.52 -0.28 19.28
CA VAL A 411 19.92 -1.16 18.17
C VAL A 411 21.44 -1.08 17.95
N ALA A 412 22.03 0.12 17.95
CA ALA A 412 23.47 0.31 17.76
C ALA A 412 24.28 -0.33 18.89
N GLU A 413 23.88 -0.15 20.15
CA GLU A 413 24.54 -0.77 21.31
C GLU A 413 24.50 -2.29 21.20
N PHE A 414 23.34 -2.85 20.84
CA PHE A 414 23.20 -4.30 20.66
C PHE A 414 24.11 -4.81 19.53
N VAL A 415 24.05 -4.22 18.33
CA VAL A 415 24.92 -4.60 17.20
C VAL A 415 26.41 -4.48 17.55
N CYS A 416 26.82 -3.41 18.23
CA CYS A 416 28.22 -3.19 18.61
C CYS A 416 28.69 -4.10 19.78
N SER A 417 27.78 -4.68 20.55
CA SER A 417 28.11 -5.63 21.63
C SER A 417 28.45 -7.03 21.12
N LEU A 418 28.11 -7.33 19.87
CA LEU A 418 28.39 -8.61 19.23
C LEU A 418 29.81 -8.63 18.63
N PRO A 419 30.40 -9.82 18.37
CA PRO A 419 31.64 -9.93 17.62
C PRO A 419 31.55 -9.19 16.28
N LYS A 420 32.66 -8.66 15.75
CA LYS A 420 32.64 -7.99 14.43
C LYS A 420 32.42 -8.99 13.29
N THR A 421 31.74 -8.55 12.23
CA THR A 421 31.60 -9.33 11.00
C THR A 421 32.96 -9.60 10.36
N VAL A 422 33.32 -10.87 10.22
CA VAL A 422 34.39 -11.31 9.32
C VAL A 422 33.76 -11.48 7.93
N ARG A 423 33.92 -10.49 7.06
CA ARG A 423 33.58 -10.65 5.65
C ARG A 423 34.57 -11.66 5.06
N GLN A 424 34.10 -12.85 4.69
CA GLN A 424 34.84 -13.67 3.74
C GLN A 424 34.86 -12.89 2.43
N VAL A 425 36.05 -12.47 2.01
CA VAL A 425 36.26 -12.07 0.63
C VAL A 425 36.22 -13.37 -0.17
N GLU A 426 35.13 -13.60 -0.89
CA GLU A 426 35.21 -14.48 -2.05
C GLU A 426 36.20 -13.81 -3.02
N GLU A 427 37.44 -14.28 -3.02
CA GLU A 427 38.30 -14.10 -4.17
C GLU A 427 37.59 -14.80 -5.33
N GLU A 428 37.04 -14.02 -6.27
CA GLU A 428 36.54 -14.58 -7.53
C GLU A 428 37.68 -15.41 -8.11
N PRO A 429 37.49 -16.74 -8.32
CA PRO A 429 38.55 -17.56 -8.88
C PRO A 429 38.90 -16.98 -10.25
N ILE A 430 40.16 -16.55 -10.39
CA ILE A 430 40.67 -15.91 -11.60
C ILE A 430 40.25 -16.78 -12.79
N PRO A 431 39.44 -16.26 -13.74
CA PRO A 431 38.92 -17.09 -14.82
C PRO A 431 40.06 -17.79 -15.55
N GLU A 432 39.89 -19.06 -15.91
CA GLU A 432 40.99 -19.89 -16.44
C GLU A 432 41.74 -19.25 -17.62
N HIS A 433 41.05 -18.45 -18.44
CA HIS A 433 41.67 -17.70 -19.54
C HIS A 433 42.65 -16.60 -19.07
N VAL A 434 42.38 -15.95 -17.94
CA VAL A 434 43.26 -14.94 -17.32
C VAL A 434 44.42 -15.65 -16.61
N GLN A 435 44.13 -16.74 -15.89
CA GLN A 435 45.15 -17.58 -15.26
C GLN A 435 46.17 -18.07 -16.30
N LYS A 436 45.67 -18.59 -17.43
CA LYS A 436 46.48 -19.06 -18.56
C LYS A 436 47.35 -17.97 -19.18
N MET A 437 46.86 -16.73 -19.30
CA MET A 437 47.69 -15.61 -19.77
C MET A 437 48.84 -15.30 -18.81
N PHE A 438 48.61 -15.37 -17.49
CA PHE A 438 49.68 -15.17 -16.50
C PHE A 438 50.72 -16.30 -16.48
N ASP A 439 50.31 -17.53 -16.81
CA ASP A 439 51.22 -18.67 -16.89
C ASP A 439 51.99 -18.67 -18.23
N GLU A 440 51.36 -18.34 -19.36
CA GLU A 440 52.03 -18.17 -20.66
C GLU A 440 53.09 -17.05 -20.64
N VAL A 441 52.84 -15.95 -19.90
CA VAL A 441 53.83 -14.87 -19.71
C VAL A 441 55.03 -15.30 -18.83
N LYS A 442 54.87 -16.30 -17.96
CA LYS A 442 55.98 -16.85 -17.16
C LYS A 442 56.80 -17.89 -17.92
N ASP A 443 56.15 -18.70 -18.76
CA ASP A 443 56.84 -19.71 -19.58
C ASP A 443 57.68 -19.09 -20.72
N THR A 444 57.40 -17.83 -21.12
CA THR A 444 58.18 -17.13 -22.17
C THR A 444 59.54 -16.59 -21.72
N ASP A 445 59.88 -16.62 -20.43
CA ASP A 445 61.15 -16.06 -19.93
C ASP A 445 62.36 -17.02 -20.09
N HIS A 446 62.15 -18.23 -20.62
CA HIS A 446 63.20 -19.22 -20.86
C HIS A 446 63.19 -19.75 -22.31
N HIS A 447 64.34 -19.57 -23.00
CA HIS A 447 64.69 -19.99 -24.37
C HIS A 447 64.08 -19.11 -25.50
N HIS A 448 64.82 -18.29 -26.26
CA HIS A 448 65.99 -18.66 -27.07
C HIS A 448 66.82 -17.44 -27.56
N HIS A 449 68.08 -17.67 -27.92
CA HIS A 449 68.97 -16.68 -28.55
C HIS A 449 68.87 -16.62 -30.09
N HIS A 450 69.34 -15.47 -30.63
CA HIS A 450 69.99 -15.25 -31.95
C HIS A 450 69.18 -14.81 -33.19
N HIS A 451 69.38 -13.51 -33.51
CA HIS A 451 69.85 -12.93 -34.79
C HIS A 451 68.92 -12.51 -35.96
N HIS A 452 68.98 -11.19 -36.19
CA HIS A 452 69.05 -10.44 -37.47
C HIS A 452 67.83 -10.31 -38.42
N GLY A 453 67.48 -9.05 -38.76
CA GLY A 453 66.92 -8.72 -40.09
C GLY A 453 66.06 -7.44 -40.22
N HIS A 454 66.68 -6.31 -40.55
CA HIS A 454 66.13 -5.17 -41.34
C HIS A 454 64.80 -4.45 -41.00
N ALA A 455 64.96 -3.25 -40.40
CA ALA A 455 64.65 -1.91 -40.96
C ALA A 455 63.22 -1.43 -41.36
N HIS A 456 62.99 -0.13 -41.04
CA HIS A 456 61.86 0.77 -41.38
C HIS A 456 60.52 0.50 -40.64
N GLY A 457 59.77 1.47 -40.13
CA GLY A 457 59.97 2.93 -39.98
C GLY A 457 58.61 3.66 -39.83
N HIS A 458 58.55 4.77 -39.06
CA HIS A 458 57.36 5.62 -38.81
C HIS A 458 56.19 4.94 -38.05
N ASP A 459 55.31 5.65 -37.33
CA ASP A 459 55.42 6.91 -36.59
C ASP A 459 54.44 6.88 -35.41
N HIS A 460 54.46 7.90 -34.55
CA HIS A 460 53.49 8.02 -33.45
C HIS A 460 52.07 8.34 -33.95
N ASP A 461 51.03 7.83 -33.27
CA ASP A 461 50.00 8.75 -32.81
C ASP A 461 49.24 8.26 -31.56
N HIS A 462 48.91 9.21 -30.69
CA HIS A 462 48.18 8.99 -29.45
C HIS A 462 46.72 9.46 -29.59
N ALA A 463 45.76 8.66 -29.11
CA ALA A 463 44.45 9.19 -28.75
C ALA A 463 43.82 8.37 -27.61
N ALA A 464 43.94 8.87 -26.38
CA ALA A 464 43.12 8.40 -25.27
C ALA A 464 41.70 8.96 -25.44
N GLY A 465 40.69 8.08 -25.53
CA GLY A 465 39.28 8.45 -25.56
C GLY A 465 38.57 7.99 -24.29
N PHE A 466 38.24 8.93 -23.40
CA PHE A 466 37.31 8.70 -22.29
C PHE A 466 35.98 8.15 -22.85
N MET A 467 35.49 7.03 -22.31
CA MET A 467 34.12 6.57 -22.60
C MET A 467 33.15 7.14 -21.55
N ASP A 468 32.16 7.90 -22.04
CA ASP A 468 31.08 8.47 -21.24
C ASP A 468 30.23 7.37 -20.56
N ALA A 469 30.09 7.47 -19.24
CA ALA A 469 29.34 6.52 -18.41
C ALA A 469 27.96 7.07 -17.98
N TYR A 470 27.20 7.67 -18.90
CA TYR A 470 25.82 8.12 -18.65
C TYR A 470 24.87 7.78 -19.80
N GLY A 471 24.22 6.62 -19.70
CA GLY A 471 23.19 6.17 -20.63
C GLY A 471 21.88 6.95 -20.49
N LEU A 472 21.81 8.14 -21.09
CA LEU A 472 20.59 8.91 -21.32
C LEU A 472 20.38 9.05 -22.83
N GLY A 473 19.54 8.20 -23.42
CA GLY A 473 19.43 8.12 -24.88
C GLY A 473 18.16 7.46 -25.40
N HIS A 474 16.99 8.04 -25.11
CA HIS A 474 15.77 7.75 -25.87
C HIS A 474 15.02 9.03 -26.25
N THR A 475 15.31 9.51 -27.45
CA THR A 475 14.46 10.46 -28.17
C THR A 475 14.13 9.91 -29.56
N TRP A 476 12.82 9.71 -29.78
CA TRP A 476 12.08 9.78 -31.04
C TRP A 476 12.55 8.96 -32.26
N GLY A 477 11.64 8.13 -32.77
CA GLY A 477 11.70 7.57 -34.12
C GLY A 477 10.31 7.59 -34.77
N SER A 478 10.14 8.52 -35.71
CA SER A 478 9.12 8.63 -36.79
C SER A 478 7.66 8.27 -36.44
#